data_AF-A0A822HMT5-F1
#
_entry.id   AF-A0A822HMT5-F1
#
_cell.length_a   1.000
_cell.length_b   1.000
_cell.length_c   1.000
_cell.angle_alpha   90.00
_cell.angle_beta   90.00
_cell.angle_gamma   90.00
#
_symmetry.space_group_name_H-M   'P 1'
#
loop_
_entity.id
_entity.type
_entity.pdbx_description
1 polymer ?
#
loop_
_entity_poly.entity_id
_entity_poly.type
_entity_poly.pdbx_seq_one_letter_code
_entity_poly.pdbx_strand_id
1 'polypeptide(L)'
;MEIIRTRDFRRIFQNKYVIFMGDSNMRSIYKDFILLLQKNDPINDSDRKAGGNKESICGDILLEGGIYKNLASGIEYEEKRVFMANIFLVKFIFLTR
;
A
#
# COMPACT_ATOMS: atom_id res chain seq x y z
N MET A 1 8.97 24.40 3.36
CA MET A 1 8.47 23.02 3.30
C MET A 1 9.35 22.28 2.31
N GLU A 2 10.21 21.37 2.77
CA GLU A 2 11.05 20.58 1.85
C GLU A 2 10.18 19.55 1.13
N ILE A 3 10.20 19.57 -0.20
CA ILE A 3 9.46 18.63 -1.03
C ILE A 3 10.35 17.40 -1.24
N ILE A 4 9.99 16.27 -0.64
CA ILE A 4 10.68 15.00 -0.87
C ILE A 4 10.30 14.51 -2.27
N ARG A 5 11.30 14.40 -3.16
CA ARG A 5 11.12 13.83 -4.50
C ARG A 5 11.30 12.32 -4.47
N THR A 6 10.72 11.62 -5.44
CA THR A 6 10.86 10.16 -5.64
C THR A 6 12.32 9.70 -5.59
N ARG A 7 13.27 10.48 -6.13
CA ARG A 7 14.69 10.12 -6.07
C ARG A 7 15.23 10.08 -4.64
N ASP A 8 14.88 11.07 -3.83
CA ASP A 8 15.28 11.14 -2.42
C ASP A 8 14.60 10.05 -1.61
N PHE A 9 13.31 9.84 -1.86
CA PHE A 9 12.53 8.78 -1.23
C PHE A 9 13.11 7.39 -1.52
N ARG A 10 13.38 7.09 -2.80
CA ARG A 10 14.01 5.83 -3.23
C ARG A 10 15.39 5.65 -2.59
N ARG A 11 16.18 6.71 -2.46
CA ARG A 11 17.50 6.67 -1.81
C ARG A 11 17.38 6.40 -0.30
N ILE A 12 16.36 6.92 0.36
CA ILE A 12 16.11 6.67 1.79
C ILE A 12 15.67 5.22 2.01
N PHE A 13 14.82 4.68 1.13
CA PHE A 13 14.21 3.36 1.30
C PHE A 13 14.91 2.22 0.56
N GLN A 14 15.98 2.49 -0.19
CA GLN A 14 16.76 1.43 -0.83
C GLN A 14 17.29 0.44 0.21
N ASN A 15 17.21 -0.86 -0.08
CA ASN A 15 17.62 -1.95 0.80
C ASN A 15 16.92 -1.95 2.18
N LYS A 16 15.76 -1.29 2.29
CA LYS A 16 14.90 -1.38 3.47
C LYS A 16 13.70 -2.24 3.15
N TYR A 17 13.35 -3.08 4.12
CA TYR A 17 12.08 -3.77 4.12
C TYR A 17 11.09 -2.99 4.97
N VAL A 18 9.99 -2.53 4.36
CA VAL A 18 9.01 -1.64 5.01
C VAL A 18 7.70 -2.39 5.20
N ILE A 19 7.16 -2.36 6.42
CA ILE A 19 5.87 -2.96 6.75
C ILE A 19 4.96 -1.86 7.32
N PHE A 20 3.79 -1.72 6.72
CA PHE A 20 2.69 -0.91 7.23
C PHE A 20 1.68 -1.83 7.94
N MET A 21 1.32 -1.49 9.16
CA MET A 21 0.32 -2.23 9.94
C MET A 21 -0.71 -1.24 10.47
N GLY A 22 -1.99 -1.50 10.23
CA GLY A 22 -3.04 -0.61 10.72
C GLY A 22 -4.38 -0.81 10.02
N ASP A 23 -5.19 0.24 10.04
CA ASP A 23 -6.54 0.26 9.49
C ASP A 23 -6.57 0.81 8.04
N SER A 24 -7.75 1.26 7.61
CA SER A 24 -7.96 1.89 6.31
C SER A 24 -7.20 3.20 6.12
N ASN A 25 -6.88 3.94 7.19
CA ASN A 25 -6.05 5.14 7.11
C ASN A 25 -4.61 4.76 6.79
N MET A 26 -4.09 3.73 7.49
CA MET A 26 -2.75 3.21 7.21
C MET A 26 -2.65 2.65 5.79
N ARG A 27 -3.71 1.99 5.30
CA ARG A 27 -3.79 1.55 3.91
C ARG A 27 -3.63 2.72 2.92
N SER A 28 -4.23 3.86 3.21
CA SER A 28 -4.11 5.05 2.36
C SER A 28 -2.67 5.58 2.32
N ILE A 29 -2.00 5.63 3.46
CA ILE A 29 -0.58 6.02 3.56
C ILE A 29 0.32 5.04 2.78
N TYR A 30 0.06 3.74 2.92
CA TYR A 30 0.78 2.69 2.18
C TYR A 30 0.65 2.86 0.65
N LYS A 31 -0.53 3.24 0.14
CA LYS A 31 -0.72 3.54 -1.28
C LYS A 31 0.11 4.75 -1.73
N ASP A 32 0.06 5.84 -0.97
CA ASP A 32 0.83 7.05 -1.25
C ASP A 32 2.34 6.75 -1.24
N PHE A 33 2.79 5.89 -0.31
CA PHE A 33 4.17 5.43 -0.21
C PHE A 33 4.63 4.68 -1.47
N ILE A 34 3.84 3.72 -1.95
CA ILE A 34 4.15 2.98 -3.19
C ILE A 34 4.20 3.94 -4.37
N LEU A 35 3.26 4.87 -4.44
CA LEU A 35 3.22 5.80 -5.55
C LEU A 35 4.44 6.73 -5.56
N LEU A 36 4.83 7.28 -4.40
CA LEU A 36 6.04 8.09 -4.24
C LEU A 36 7.30 7.32 -4.61
N LEU A 37 7.35 6.01 -4.36
CA LEU A 37 8.44 5.15 -4.83
C LEU A 37 8.47 5.04 -6.36
N GLN A 38 7.32 5.02 -7.03
CA GLN A 38 7.22 4.84 -8.48
C GLN A 38 7.38 6.15 -9.26
N LYS A 39 6.71 7.22 -8.82
CA LYS A 39 6.61 8.50 -9.52
C LYS A 39 6.35 9.67 -8.57
N ASN A 40 6.62 10.88 -9.02
CA ASN A 40 6.42 12.13 -8.25
C ASN A 40 4.97 12.64 -8.32
N ASP A 41 4.00 11.75 -8.53
CA ASP A 41 2.61 12.15 -8.72
C ASP A 41 1.75 11.72 -7.52
N PRO A 42 0.68 12.47 -7.23
CA PRO A 42 -0.36 12.03 -6.30
C PRO A 42 -1.18 10.87 -6.91
N ILE A 43 -1.81 10.09 -6.04
CA ILE A 43 -2.64 8.96 -6.42
C ILE A 43 -3.91 9.44 -7.14
N ASN A 44 -4.25 8.80 -8.25
CA ASN A 44 -5.48 9.09 -8.98
C ASN A 44 -6.69 8.87 -8.06
N ASP A 45 -7.69 9.74 -8.14
CA ASP A 45 -8.88 9.68 -7.27
C ASP A 45 -9.64 8.34 -7.37
N SER A 46 -9.58 7.68 -8.53
CA SER A 46 -10.15 6.34 -8.73
C SER A 46 -9.43 5.26 -7.89
N ASP A 47 -8.13 5.38 -7.68
CA ASP A 47 -7.31 4.44 -6.88
C ASP A 47 -7.30 4.81 -5.39
N ARG A 48 -7.53 6.10 -5.06
CA ARG A 48 -7.85 6.52 -3.69
C ARG A 48 -9.13 5.88 -3.18
N LYS A 49 -10.20 5.96 -3.99
CA LYS A 49 -11.53 5.42 -3.67
C LYS A 49 -11.58 3.89 -3.73
N ALA A 50 -10.59 3.25 -4.34
CA ALA A 50 -10.50 1.80 -4.37
C ALA A 50 -10.29 1.24 -2.95
N GLY A 51 -11.31 0.60 -2.36
CA GLY A 51 -11.18 -0.12 -1.09
C GLY A 51 -10.36 -1.41 -1.22
N GLY A 52 -10.50 -2.32 -0.27
CA GLY A 52 -9.84 -3.64 -0.28
C GLY A 52 -10.33 -4.60 -1.37
N ASN A 53 -11.28 -4.17 -2.22
CA ASN A 53 -11.92 -5.00 -3.25
C ASN A 53 -11.16 -5.02 -4.58
N LYS A 54 -9.99 -4.36 -4.69
CA LYS A 54 -9.11 -4.50 -5.86
C LYS A 54 -7.99 -5.51 -5.58
N GLU A 55 -7.78 -6.40 -6.55
CA GLU A 55 -6.65 -7.35 -6.56
C GLU A 55 -5.29 -6.66 -6.57
N SER A 56 -5.21 -5.49 -7.22
CA SER A 56 -4.01 -4.64 -7.25
C SER A 56 -4.36 -3.17 -7.06
N ILE A 57 -3.55 -2.49 -6.23
CA ILE A 57 -3.58 -1.05 -6.00
C ILE A 57 -2.15 -0.52 -6.19
N CYS A 58 -1.99 0.44 -7.10
CA CYS A 58 -0.68 1.03 -7.41
C CYS A 58 0.40 -0.01 -7.78
N GLY A 59 0.01 -1.13 -8.41
CA GLY A 59 0.94 -2.21 -8.81
C GLY A 59 1.35 -3.16 -7.68
N ASP A 60 0.67 -3.10 -6.53
CA ASP A 60 0.80 -4.10 -5.48
C ASP A 60 -0.03 -5.35 -5.76
N ILE A 61 0.15 -6.38 -4.93
CA ILE A 61 -0.57 -7.64 -4.99
C ILE A 61 -1.26 -7.86 -3.64
N LEU A 62 -2.56 -8.16 -3.68
CA LEU A 62 -3.30 -8.68 -2.54
C LEU A 62 -2.95 -10.16 -2.33
N LEU A 63 -2.32 -10.48 -1.20
CA LEU A 63 -1.93 -11.84 -0.84
C LEU A 63 -3.07 -12.60 -0.16
N GLU A 64 -3.78 -11.93 0.74
CA GLU A 64 -4.84 -12.55 1.53
C GLU A 64 -5.97 -11.56 1.79
N GLY A 65 -7.22 -12.06 1.83
CA GLY A 65 -8.38 -11.31 2.25
C GLY A 65 -9.01 -10.40 1.19
N GLY A 66 -9.77 -9.38 1.60
CA GLY A 66 -10.52 -8.51 0.67
C GLY A 66 -11.43 -9.29 -0.29
N ILE A 67 -11.23 -9.10 -1.60
CA ILE A 67 -12.00 -9.80 -2.64
C ILE A 67 -11.89 -11.32 -2.56
N TYR A 68 -10.75 -11.87 -2.11
CA TYR A 68 -10.56 -13.32 -2.02
C TYR A 68 -11.40 -13.99 -0.92
N LYS A 69 -11.87 -13.22 0.07
CA LYS A 69 -12.77 -13.72 1.12
C LYS A 69 -14.20 -13.18 1.01
N ASN A 70 -14.54 -12.41 -0.04
CA ASN A 70 -15.80 -11.65 -0.16
C ASN A 70 -16.15 -10.83 1.10
N LEU A 71 -15.15 -10.51 1.93
CA LEU A 71 -15.32 -9.77 3.16
C LEU A 71 -14.83 -8.35 2.90
N ALA A 72 -15.77 -7.41 2.80
CA ALA A 72 -15.45 -5.99 2.65
C ALA A 72 -15.28 -5.28 4.01
N SER A 73 -15.75 -5.88 5.09
CA SER A 73 -15.74 -5.33 6.46
C SER A 73 -16.10 -6.41 7.49
N GLY A 74 -15.54 -6.33 8.69
CA GLY A 74 -15.88 -7.22 9.82
C GLY A 74 -14.68 -7.51 10.73
N ILE A 75 -14.92 -8.17 11.86
CA ILE A 75 -13.86 -8.60 12.79
C ILE A 75 -12.93 -9.65 12.14
N GLU A 76 -13.49 -10.46 11.25
CA GLU A 76 -12.76 -11.47 10.46
C GLU A 76 -12.08 -10.88 9.21
N TYR A 77 -12.13 -9.55 9.04
CA TYR A 77 -11.49 -8.92 7.90
C TYR A 77 -9.96 -9.05 8.03
N GLU A 78 -9.37 -9.67 7.03
CA GLU A 78 -7.93 -9.74 6.87
C GLU A 78 -7.60 -9.08 5.54
N GLU A 79 -6.47 -8.39 5.46
CA GLU A 79 -5.97 -7.87 4.20
C GLU A 79 -4.45 -7.79 4.32
N LYS A 80 -3.76 -8.64 3.56
CA LYS A 80 -2.30 -8.62 3.45
C LYS A 80 -1.92 -8.27 2.03
N ARG A 81 -1.13 -7.22 1.85
CA ARG A 81 -0.67 -6.78 0.53
C ARG A 81 0.85 -6.70 0.47
N VAL A 82 1.39 -6.89 -0.72
CA VAL A 82 2.82 -6.73 -0.99
C VAL A 82 3.05 -5.97 -2.28
N PHE A 83 3.95 -5.01 -2.24
CA PHE A 83 4.55 -4.37 -3.40
C PHE A 83 6.02 -4.77 -3.50
N MET A 84 6.41 -5.29 -4.67
CA MET A 84 7.78 -5.70 -4.96
C MET A 84 8.26 -5.04 -6.24
N ALA A 85 9.36 -4.31 -6.16
CA ALA A 85 9.99 -3.72 -7.34
C ALA A 85 11.50 -3.61 -7.14
N ASN A 86 12.27 -4.43 -7.87
CA ASN A 86 13.73 -4.47 -7.81
C ASN A 86 14.26 -4.63 -6.37
N ILE A 87 14.73 -3.54 -5.74
CA ILE A 87 15.28 -3.51 -4.38
C ILE A 87 14.28 -3.07 -3.30
N PHE A 88 13.03 -2.81 -3.69
CA PHE A 88 11.97 -2.39 -2.77
C PHE A 88 11.03 -3.54 -2.47
N LEU A 89 10.83 -3.79 -1.18
CA LEU A 89 9.84 -4.71 -0.66
C LEU A 89 9.02 -3.97 0.39
N VAL A 90 7.72 -3.80 0.12
CA VAL A 90 6.79 -3.10 0.99
C VAL A 90 5.60 -4.00 1.26
N LYS A 91 5.23 -4.21 2.51
CA LYS A 91 4.02 -4.94 2.88
C LYS A 91 3.02 -4.08 3.62
N PHE A 92 1.75 -4.41 3.47
CA PHE A 92 0.67 -3.88 4.28
C PHE A 92 -0.08 -5.03 4.95
N ILE A 93 -0.40 -4.86 6.23
CA ILE A 93 -1.20 -5.80 7.01
C ILE A 93 -2.33 -5.00 7.68
N PHE A 94 -3.56 -5.36 7.35
CA PHE A 94 -4.73 -4.79 8.00
C PHE A 94 -4.90 -5.42 9.39
N LEU A 95 -5.08 -4.57 10.40
CA LEU A 95 -5.32 -4.99 11.77
C LEU A 95 -6.80 -4.85 12.09
N THR A 96 -7.48 -5.96 12.35
CA THR A 96 -8.78 -5.97 13.03
C THR A 96 -8.59 -6.02 14.54
N ARG A 97 -9.60 -5.51 15.28
CA ARG A 97 -9.63 -5.52 16.75
C ARG A 97 -10.01 -6.89 17.28
#